data_AF-A0AB39RJF2-F1
#
_entry.id   AF-A0AB39RJF2-F1
#
_cell.length_a   1.000
_cell.length_b   1.000
_cell.length_c   1.000
_cell.angle_alpha   90.00
_cell.angle_beta   90.00
_cell.angle_gamma   90.00
#
_symmetry.space_group_name_H-M   'P 1'
#
loop_
_entity.id
_entity.type
_entity.pdbx_description
1 polymer ?
#
loop_
_entity_poly.entity_id
_entity_poly.type
_entity_poly.pdbx_seq_one_letter_code
_entity_poly.pdbx_strand_id
1 'polypeptide(L)'
;MGSEQIRRWESGALAHAVTDPFGQGPVPWLRGDEHYFDDTGHVVPWYIDHLDPTQGGTTLVRDDRDDRDTRARAAAKRPIPHPRAGGPRSADDVHRQIKGFTSTGAAAPGEAIDFHITVDPPQEFSVDIYRIGHYGGDGASKITTSPRLSGIVQPSPLTADRTVSCHHWWLSWRLQIPTYWSIGAYVAVLTTADGYRSHVPFTVRDTHPADLLLLLPDITWQAYNLYPEDGHTGASLYHAWDEDGRLLGEADAATTVSFDRPYAGAGLPLHVGHAYDFIRWAERYGYDLAYADARDLHAGRVDPTRYRGLVFPGHDEYWSTQMRRTTELARENGTSLVFLSANTMYWQVELGPSPSGVADRLLTCRKRKGPGKPALWREVDRPEQQLIGIQYAGRVPEPHPLVVRNADHWLWEATGAHEGDELEGMVAGEADRYFPRTPLPEHEGRILLAHSPYRDSEGIVRHQETSLYRAPSGALVFASGTFAWSPALDRPGHVDTRIQRATANLLDRICKRD
;
A
#
# COMPACT_ATOMS: atom_id res chain seq x y z
N MET A 1 8.26 -28.43 22.00
CA MET A 1 6.82 -28.12 22.12
C MET A 1 6.67 -26.97 23.10
N GLY A 2 6.81 -25.74 22.60
CA GLY A 2 6.53 -24.52 23.36
C GLY A 2 5.43 -23.80 22.59
N SER A 3 4.25 -23.73 23.20
CA SER A 3 3.13 -22.94 22.73
C SER A 3 3.46 -21.46 22.96
N GLU A 4 3.86 -20.75 21.90
CA GLU A 4 3.77 -19.29 21.92
C GLU A 4 2.29 -18.92 21.94
N GLN A 5 1.84 -18.43 23.09
CA GLN A 5 0.57 -17.73 23.22
C GLN A 5 0.67 -16.43 22.40
N ILE A 6 0.13 -16.46 21.19
CA ILE A 6 -0.23 -15.26 20.45
C ILE A 6 -1.15 -14.45 21.37
N ARG A 7 -0.72 -13.23 21.73
CA ARG A 7 -1.51 -12.32 22.58
C ARG A 7 -2.82 -12.00 21.85
N ARG A 8 -3.92 -12.01 22.60
CA ARG A 8 -5.31 -12.12 22.13
C ARG A 8 -5.87 -10.93 21.31
N TRP A 9 -5.04 -9.98 20.84
CA TRP A 9 -5.49 -8.74 20.18
C TRP A 9 -4.45 -8.10 19.25
N GLU A 10 -3.51 -8.85 18.67
CA GLU A 10 -2.71 -8.29 17.58
C GLU A 10 -3.58 -8.22 16.31
N SER A 11 -3.79 -7.01 15.79
CA SER A 11 -4.40 -6.77 14.48
C SER A 11 -3.67 -7.62 13.44
N GLY A 12 -4.43 -8.24 12.52
CA GLY A 12 -3.83 -9.05 11.46
C GLY A 12 -2.94 -8.23 10.52
N ALA A 13 -3.05 -6.89 10.54
CA ALA A 13 -2.12 -5.96 9.93
C ALA A 13 -0.68 -6.02 10.50
N LEU A 14 -0.48 -6.54 11.72
CA LEU A 14 0.84 -6.77 12.33
C LEU A 14 1.40 -8.17 12.05
N ALA A 15 0.52 -9.12 11.73
CA ALA A 15 0.90 -10.52 11.50
C ALA A 15 1.49 -10.79 10.10
N HIS A 16 1.68 -9.75 9.29
CA HIS A 16 2.22 -9.89 7.95
C HIS A 16 3.68 -10.35 8.01
N ALA A 17 3.95 -11.49 7.37
CA ALA A 17 5.26 -11.78 6.80
C ALA A 17 5.64 -10.77 5.70
N VAL A 18 4.83 -9.77 5.36
CA VAL A 18 5.23 -8.61 4.55
C VAL A 18 4.56 -7.38 5.16
N THR A 19 4.92 -7.04 6.40
CA THR A 19 4.58 -5.71 6.92
C THR A 19 5.27 -4.70 6.01
N ASP A 20 4.56 -3.66 5.57
CA ASP A 20 5.19 -2.49 4.97
C ASP A 20 6.22 -1.98 5.98
N PRO A 21 7.54 -2.08 5.72
CA PRO A 21 8.55 -1.71 6.72
C PRO A 21 8.50 -0.21 7.04
N PHE A 22 7.75 0.56 6.25
CA PHE A 22 7.54 1.99 6.40
C PHE A 22 6.13 2.34 6.93
N GLY A 23 5.26 1.35 7.17
CA GLY A 23 3.83 1.52 7.52
C GLY A 23 2.99 2.05 6.35
N GLN A 24 1.68 2.31 6.50
CA GLN A 24 0.87 2.83 5.36
C GLN A 24 1.13 4.32 4.98
N GLY A 25 2.29 4.89 5.34
CA GLY A 25 2.67 6.28 5.07
C GLY A 25 1.99 7.31 5.99
N PRO A 26 2.43 8.59 5.93
CA PRO A 26 1.80 9.67 6.68
C PRO A 26 0.49 9.99 5.99
N VAL A 27 -0.60 9.49 6.54
CA VAL A 27 -1.93 9.99 6.21
C VAL A 27 -2.50 10.67 7.45
N PRO A 28 -1.84 11.75 7.94
CA PRO A 28 -1.92 12.17 9.33
C PRO A 28 -3.23 12.88 9.65
N TRP A 29 -3.96 13.38 8.63
CA TRP A 29 -5.32 13.91 8.79
C TRP A 29 -6.40 12.81 8.66
N LEU A 30 -6.06 11.67 8.06
CA LEU A 30 -6.97 10.51 7.96
C LEU A 30 -6.93 9.70 9.26
N ARG A 31 -5.79 9.67 9.95
CA ARG A 31 -5.62 9.02 11.25
C ARG A 31 -5.82 10.05 12.36
N GLY A 32 -6.66 9.79 13.35
CA GLY A 32 -6.84 10.74 14.47
C GLY A 32 -5.56 10.96 15.27
N ASP A 33 -5.59 11.88 16.24
CA ASP A 33 -4.52 12.08 17.23
C ASP A 33 -4.44 10.85 18.16
N GLU A 34 -3.93 9.72 17.67
CA GLU A 34 -3.72 8.52 18.47
C GLU A 34 -2.23 8.37 18.77
N HIS A 35 -1.88 8.60 20.03
CA HIS A 35 -0.63 8.16 20.63
C HIS A 35 -0.61 6.64 20.73
N TYR A 36 0.37 5.98 20.11
CA TYR A 36 0.56 4.54 20.24
C TYR A 36 1.37 4.26 21.50
N PHE A 37 1.03 3.19 22.22
CA PHE A 37 1.80 2.72 23.38
C PHE A 37 2.66 1.55 22.96
N ASP A 38 3.94 1.56 23.35
CA ASP A 38 4.82 0.42 23.16
C ASP A 38 4.55 -0.70 24.19
N ASP A 39 5.24 -1.83 24.05
CA ASP A 39 5.18 -2.99 24.94
C ASP A 39 5.58 -2.68 26.41
N THR A 40 6.02 -1.45 26.71
CA THR A 40 6.37 -0.99 28.06
C THR A 40 5.32 -0.02 28.65
N GLY A 41 4.26 0.30 27.90
CA GLY A 41 3.20 1.20 28.35
C GLY A 41 3.58 2.68 28.31
N HIS A 42 4.61 3.05 27.54
CA HIS A 42 4.97 4.45 27.31
C HIS A 42 4.31 4.99 26.03
N VAL A 43 3.87 6.25 26.09
CA VAL A 43 3.37 6.99 24.92
C VAL A 43 4.53 7.25 23.96
N VAL A 44 4.43 6.75 22.73
CA VAL A 44 5.40 7.02 21.66
C VAL A 44 4.71 7.84 20.55
N PRO A 45 5.12 9.09 20.30
CA PRO A 45 4.79 9.81 19.07
C PRO A 45 5.43 9.12 17.85
N TRP A 46 4.76 9.12 16.69
CA TRP A 46 5.25 8.46 15.46
C TRP A 46 6.40 9.22 14.78
N TYR A 47 7.49 9.46 15.49
CA TYR A 47 8.76 9.94 14.97
C TYR A 47 9.87 9.58 15.96
N ILE A 48 10.93 8.90 15.50
CA ILE A 48 12.24 8.99 16.17
C ILE A 48 12.91 10.24 15.59
N ASP A 49 13.00 11.29 16.41
CA ASP A 49 14.06 12.28 16.25
C ASP A 49 15.38 11.62 16.66
N HIS A 50 16.34 11.60 15.74
CA HIS A 50 17.73 11.37 16.09
C HIS A 50 18.21 12.51 16.99
N LEU A 51 18.36 12.26 18.29
CA LEU A 51 19.09 13.18 19.15
C LEU A 51 20.59 13.04 18.88
N ASP A 52 21.13 14.14 18.39
CA ASP A 52 22.54 14.51 18.20
C ASP A 52 23.45 14.01 19.35
N PRO A 53 24.62 13.41 19.06
CA PRO A 53 25.55 12.94 20.08
C PRO A 53 26.42 14.09 20.59
N THR A 54 25.85 14.97 21.41
CA THR A 54 26.65 15.93 22.19
C THR A 54 26.11 16.10 23.60
N GLN A 55 26.59 15.26 24.52
CA GLN A 55 27.14 15.68 25.82
C GLN A 55 27.57 14.46 26.63
N GLY A 56 28.88 14.31 26.76
CA GLY A 56 29.49 13.33 27.64
C GLY A 56 29.54 13.78 29.10
N GLY A 57 29.64 12.78 29.98
CA GLY A 57 30.39 12.81 31.23
C GLY A 57 29.83 13.65 32.37
N THR A 58 29.47 13.02 33.49
CA THR A 58 30.41 12.77 34.59
C THR A 58 29.77 12.04 35.78
N THR A 59 30.68 11.42 36.53
CA THR A 59 30.62 10.49 37.67
C THR A 59 30.08 11.03 39.00
N LEU A 60 29.47 10.09 39.76
CA LEU A 60 29.59 9.80 41.20
C LEU A 60 29.58 10.94 42.23
N VAL A 61 28.66 10.86 43.22
CA VAL A 61 28.98 10.91 44.67
C VAL A 61 27.92 10.10 45.46
N ARG A 62 28.40 9.17 46.29
CA ARG A 62 27.70 8.56 47.44
C ARG A 62 27.72 9.54 48.61
N ASP A 63 26.62 9.64 49.37
CA ASP A 63 26.74 9.89 50.80
C ASP A 63 25.66 9.14 51.59
N ASP A 64 26.11 8.44 52.62
CA ASP A 64 25.33 7.65 53.57
C ASP A 64 24.71 8.58 54.62
N ARG A 65 23.47 8.28 55.07
CA ARG A 65 23.11 8.34 56.50
C ARG A 65 21.75 7.71 56.80
N ASP A 66 21.82 6.84 57.81
CA ASP A 66 20.77 6.20 58.61
C ASP A 66 19.65 7.16 59.04
N ASP A 67 18.38 6.73 58.91
CA ASP A 67 17.48 6.67 60.08
C ASP A 67 16.15 5.97 59.78
N ARG A 68 15.72 5.18 60.76
CA ARG A 68 14.48 4.41 60.80
C ARG A 68 13.30 5.33 61.05
N ASP A 69 12.25 5.30 60.22
CA ASP A 69 10.88 5.41 60.75
C ASP A 69 9.84 4.85 59.78
N THR A 70 9.17 3.80 60.23
CA THR A 70 8.00 3.18 59.60
C THR A 70 6.77 4.03 59.84
N ARG A 71 6.34 4.81 58.84
CA ARG A 71 4.94 5.29 58.75
C ARG A 71 4.43 5.31 57.32
N ALA A 72 3.42 4.47 57.07
CA ALA A 72 2.59 4.45 55.89
C ALA A 72 2.04 5.86 55.60
N ARG A 73 2.46 6.45 54.48
CA ARG A 73 1.78 7.59 53.85
C ARG A 73 1.18 7.11 52.55
N ALA A 74 -0.15 7.04 52.53
CA ALA A 74 -0.93 6.84 51.33
C ALA A 74 -0.53 7.88 50.28
N ALA A 75 0.04 7.43 49.17
CA ALA A 75 0.28 8.27 48.01
C ALA A 75 -1.07 8.69 47.43
N ALA A 76 -1.40 9.98 47.57
CA ALA A 76 -2.51 10.59 46.86
C ALA A 76 -2.29 10.38 45.35
N LYS A 77 -3.19 9.60 44.73
CA LYS A 77 -3.29 9.47 43.27
C LYS A 77 -3.43 10.88 42.69
N ARG A 78 -2.38 11.39 42.04
CA ARG A 78 -2.51 12.54 41.14
C ARG A 78 -3.54 12.14 40.08
N PRO A 79 -4.54 12.98 39.77
CA PRO A 79 -5.52 12.64 38.76
C PRO A 79 -4.77 12.43 37.44
N ILE A 80 -4.95 11.27 36.83
CA ILE A 80 -4.64 11.04 35.43
C ILE A 80 -5.44 12.09 34.66
N PRO A 81 -4.82 12.93 33.81
CA PRO A 81 -5.58 13.85 32.98
C PRO A 81 -6.57 13.03 32.15
N HIS A 82 -7.87 13.27 32.32
CA HIS A 82 -8.86 12.76 31.39
C HIS A 82 -8.50 13.27 29.99
N PRO A 83 -8.44 12.39 28.96
CA PRO A 83 -8.31 12.87 27.59
C PRO A 83 -9.48 13.82 27.33
N ARG A 84 -9.17 15.00 26.77
CA ARG A 84 -10.19 15.94 26.32
C ARG A 84 -11.14 15.18 25.40
N ALA A 85 -12.42 15.08 25.78
CA ALA A 85 -13.46 14.64 24.88
C ALA A 85 -13.50 15.59 23.68
N GLY A 86 -13.22 15.10 22.47
CA GLY A 86 -13.34 15.90 21.25
C GLY A 86 -12.42 15.54 20.07
N GLY A 87 -11.51 14.56 20.20
CA GLY A 87 -10.68 14.10 19.07
C GLY A 87 -11.37 13.03 18.21
N PRO A 88 -11.08 12.95 16.90
CA PRO A 88 -11.53 11.84 16.06
C PRO A 88 -10.91 10.51 16.54
N ARG A 89 -11.70 9.44 16.50
CA ARG A 89 -11.32 8.08 16.95
C ARG A 89 -11.35 7.13 15.76
N SER A 90 -10.40 6.21 15.65
CA SER A 90 -10.45 5.20 14.59
C SER A 90 -11.54 4.16 14.86
N ALA A 91 -12.36 3.84 13.85
CA ALA A 91 -13.27 2.70 13.91
C ALA A 91 -12.50 1.39 13.69
N ASP A 92 -13.02 0.30 14.25
CA ASP A 92 -12.44 -1.03 14.14
C ASP A 92 -13.45 -2.05 13.60
N ASP A 93 -12.94 -3.24 13.24
CA ASP A 93 -13.76 -4.30 12.63
C ASP A 93 -14.59 -5.11 13.64
N VAL A 94 -14.30 -4.96 14.93
CA VAL A 94 -14.92 -5.74 16.02
C VAL A 94 -16.21 -5.05 16.47
N HIS A 95 -16.10 -3.76 16.81
CA HIS A 95 -17.20 -2.92 17.25
C HIS A 95 -17.97 -2.33 16.06
N ARG A 96 -17.34 -2.20 14.89
CA ARG A 96 -17.96 -1.73 13.63
C ARG A 96 -18.69 -0.39 13.77
N GLN A 97 -18.08 0.53 14.52
CA GLN A 97 -18.67 1.85 14.80
C GLN A 97 -19.10 2.56 13.51
N ILE A 98 -18.24 2.48 12.49
CA ILE A 98 -18.60 2.80 11.11
C ILE A 98 -17.66 2.07 10.14
N LYS A 99 -18.20 1.38 9.13
CA LYS A 99 -17.43 0.71 8.07
C LYS A 99 -18.16 0.85 6.74
N GLY A 100 -17.43 0.92 5.63
CA GLY A 100 -18.07 0.97 4.32
C GLY A 100 -17.16 0.61 3.16
N PHE A 101 -17.77 0.47 1.98
CA PHE A 101 -17.10 0.24 0.71
C PHE A 101 -17.92 0.86 -0.43
N THR A 102 -17.34 0.88 -1.64
CA THR A 102 -18.04 1.33 -2.87
C THR A 102 -18.32 0.19 -3.84
N SER A 103 -19.42 0.27 -4.59
CA SER A 103 -19.78 -0.78 -5.56
C SER A 103 -18.87 -0.79 -6.78
N THR A 104 -18.42 0.36 -7.29
CA THR A 104 -17.64 0.44 -8.52
C THR A 104 -16.16 0.78 -8.32
N GLY A 105 -15.71 1.20 -7.13
CA GLY A 105 -14.30 1.53 -6.84
C GLY A 105 -13.76 2.76 -7.58
N ALA A 106 -14.26 3.03 -8.78
CA ALA A 106 -13.93 4.15 -9.62
C ALA A 106 -15.16 4.69 -10.39
N ALA A 107 -15.08 5.97 -10.78
CA ALA A 107 -16.08 6.65 -11.60
C ALA A 107 -15.43 7.74 -12.45
N ALA A 108 -16.05 8.06 -13.58
CA ALA A 108 -15.69 9.23 -14.38
C ALA A 108 -16.45 10.50 -13.93
N PRO A 109 -15.93 11.70 -14.23
CA PRO A 109 -16.70 12.93 -14.10
C PRO A 109 -18.03 12.82 -14.87
N GLY A 110 -19.14 13.08 -14.19
CA GLY A 110 -20.50 12.88 -14.69
C GLY A 110 -21.15 11.54 -14.32
N GLU A 111 -20.38 10.58 -13.78
CA GLU A 111 -20.90 9.33 -13.23
C GLU A 111 -21.15 9.44 -11.71
N ALA A 112 -21.37 8.30 -11.04
CA ALA A 112 -21.66 8.26 -9.61
C ALA A 112 -20.89 7.16 -8.89
N ILE A 113 -20.59 7.41 -7.61
CA ILE A 113 -20.06 6.44 -6.67
C ILE A 113 -21.13 6.08 -5.64
N ASP A 114 -21.38 4.79 -5.50
CA ASP A 114 -22.35 4.22 -4.57
C ASP A 114 -21.64 3.71 -3.31
N PHE A 115 -22.03 4.23 -2.15
CA PHE A 115 -21.50 3.87 -0.84
C PHE A 115 -22.44 2.95 -0.08
N HIS A 116 -21.91 1.84 0.41
CA HIS A 116 -22.59 0.92 1.32
C HIS A 116 -21.91 0.99 2.69
N ILE A 117 -22.63 1.50 3.69
CA ILE A 117 -22.08 1.86 4.99
C ILE A 117 -22.91 1.21 6.09
N THR A 118 -22.23 0.61 7.06
CA THR A 118 -22.80 0.13 8.32
C THR A 118 -22.34 1.01 9.47
N VAL A 119 -23.22 1.27 10.44
CA VAL A 119 -22.96 2.09 11.63
C VAL A 119 -23.57 1.39 12.84
N ASP A 120 -22.74 1.03 13.82
CA ASP A 120 -23.14 0.28 15.02
C ASP A 120 -22.57 0.92 16.31
N PRO A 121 -23.40 1.50 17.20
CA PRO A 121 -24.86 1.56 17.16
C PRO A 121 -25.38 2.54 16.11
N PRO A 122 -26.63 2.38 15.61
CA PRO A 122 -27.24 3.30 14.65
C PRO A 122 -27.20 4.76 15.13
N GLN A 123 -26.63 5.63 14.30
CA GLN A 123 -26.52 7.06 14.56
C GLN A 123 -26.26 7.85 13.27
N GLU A 124 -26.36 9.17 13.34
CA GLU A 124 -26.00 10.01 12.20
C GLU A 124 -24.49 9.97 11.91
N PHE A 125 -24.14 10.12 10.64
CA PHE A 125 -22.77 10.27 10.18
C PHE A 125 -22.67 11.27 9.02
N SER A 126 -21.45 11.64 8.65
CA SER A 126 -21.15 12.42 7.44
C SER A 126 -20.01 11.78 6.68
N VAL A 127 -19.92 12.08 5.38
CA VAL A 127 -18.84 11.64 4.50
C VAL A 127 -18.13 12.88 3.97
N ASP A 128 -16.87 13.06 4.36
CA ASP A 128 -15.99 14.07 3.79
C ASP A 128 -15.18 13.45 2.65
N ILE A 129 -15.20 14.08 1.48
CA ILE A 129 -14.48 13.62 0.29
C ILE A 129 -13.19 14.42 0.16
N TYR A 130 -12.06 13.71 0.10
CA TYR A 130 -10.75 14.31 -0.13
C TYR A 130 -10.14 13.78 -1.43
N ARG A 131 -9.57 14.67 -2.25
CA ARG A 131 -8.68 14.30 -3.35
C ARG A 131 -7.26 14.28 -2.82
N ILE A 132 -6.54 13.18 -3.04
CA ILE A 132 -5.12 13.04 -2.71
C ILE A 132 -4.29 13.81 -3.73
N GLY A 133 -3.22 14.48 -3.29
CA GLY A 133 -2.42 15.35 -4.16
C GLY A 133 -1.44 16.21 -3.38
N HIS A 134 -0.60 17.02 -4.02
CA HIS A 134 0.45 17.78 -3.31
C HIS A 134 -0.11 18.88 -2.38
N TYR A 135 -0.99 19.74 -2.92
CA TYR A 135 -1.65 20.87 -2.21
C TYR A 135 -0.75 21.68 -1.29
N GLY A 136 0.42 22.13 -1.79
CA GLY A 136 1.35 22.94 -0.99
C GLY A 136 1.98 22.20 0.20
N GLY A 137 1.94 20.87 0.22
CA GLY A 137 2.43 20.03 1.29
C GLY A 137 1.32 19.38 2.14
N ASP A 138 0.07 19.84 2.00
CA ASP A 138 -1.08 19.33 2.76
C ASP A 138 -1.47 17.91 2.34
N GLY A 139 -1.06 17.45 1.16
CA GLY A 139 -1.20 16.05 0.71
C GLY A 139 -2.61 15.54 0.40
N ALA A 140 -3.63 16.32 0.73
CA ALA A 140 -4.99 16.17 0.25
C ALA A 140 -5.74 17.50 0.32
N SER A 141 -6.82 17.61 -0.45
CA SER A 141 -7.75 18.73 -0.34
C SER A 141 -9.17 18.20 -0.17
N LYS A 142 -9.90 18.80 0.76
CA LYS A 142 -11.32 18.49 0.96
C LYS A 142 -12.14 19.08 -0.17
N ILE A 143 -12.84 18.21 -0.90
CA ILE A 143 -13.60 18.56 -2.10
C ILE A 143 -15.05 18.86 -1.76
N THR A 144 -15.66 18.03 -0.91
CA THR A 144 -17.06 18.21 -0.49
C THR A 144 -17.37 17.42 0.79
N THR A 145 -18.55 17.66 1.34
CA THR A 145 -19.12 16.92 2.46
C THR A 145 -20.53 16.50 2.09
N SER A 146 -20.91 15.27 2.43
CA SER A 146 -22.29 14.82 2.33
C SER A 146 -23.21 15.62 3.27
N PRO A 147 -24.53 15.62 3.06
CA PRO A 147 -25.48 15.92 4.13
C PRO A 147 -25.24 15.01 5.35
N ARG A 148 -25.86 15.32 6.49
CA ARG A 148 -25.98 14.33 7.58
C ARG A 148 -26.82 13.15 7.10
N LEU A 149 -26.28 11.95 7.24
CA LEU A 149 -26.89 10.70 6.80
C LEU A 149 -27.27 9.88 8.04
N SER A 150 -28.43 9.24 8.01
CA SER A 150 -28.83 8.30 9.06
C SER A 150 -28.12 6.96 8.86
N GLY A 151 -27.25 6.59 9.80
CA GLY A 151 -26.58 5.30 9.82
C GLY A 151 -27.47 4.20 10.37
N ILE A 152 -27.39 3.03 9.75
CA ILE A 152 -28.06 1.80 10.19
C ILE A 152 -27.02 0.69 10.37
N VAL A 153 -27.37 -0.30 11.17
CA VAL A 153 -26.63 -1.57 11.18
C VAL A 153 -27.05 -2.36 9.94
N GLN A 154 -26.11 -2.58 9.03
CA GLN A 154 -26.33 -3.45 7.87
C GLN A 154 -26.33 -4.92 8.31
N PRO A 155 -26.89 -5.85 7.51
CA PRO A 155 -26.83 -7.27 7.84
C PRO A 155 -25.38 -7.77 7.94
N SER A 156 -25.14 -8.79 8.76
CA SER A 156 -23.79 -9.35 8.93
C SER A 156 -23.19 -9.82 7.58
N PRO A 157 -21.87 -9.70 7.38
CA PRO A 157 -21.22 -10.21 6.18
C PRO A 157 -21.55 -11.68 5.93
N LEU A 158 -21.74 -12.05 4.66
CA LEU A 158 -21.91 -13.44 4.25
C LEU A 158 -20.54 -14.09 4.06
N THR A 159 -20.41 -15.35 4.49
CA THR A 159 -19.20 -16.14 4.35
C THR A 159 -19.48 -17.44 3.60
N ALA A 160 -18.67 -17.74 2.59
CA ALA A 160 -18.70 -19.02 1.86
C ALA A 160 -17.26 -19.46 1.57
N ASP A 161 -16.84 -20.61 2.11
CA ASP A 161 -15.45 -21.10 2.00
C ASP A 161 -14.39 -20.02 2.31
N ARG A 162 -14.60 -19.27 3.41
CA ARG A 162 -13.82 -18.10 3.87
C ARG A 162 -13.91 -16.85 2.98
N THR A 163 -14.61 -16.90 1.85
CA THR A 163 -14.90 -15.70 1.05
C THR A 163 -15.91 -14.85 1.79
N VAL A 164 -15.49 -13.68 2.28
CA VAL A 164 -16.36 -12.71 2.96
C VAL A 164 -16.94 -11.73 1.93
N SER A 165 -18.24 -11.46 1.99
CA SER A 165 -18.91 -10.49 1.11
C SER A 165 -20.07 -9.76 1.79
N CYS A 166 -20.16 -8.47 1.51
CA CYS A 166 -21.17 -7.52 1.96
C CYS A 166 -22.02 -6.97 0.79
N HIS A 167 -22.02 -7.63 -0.37
CA HIS A 167 -22.73 -7.19 -1.59
C HIS A 167 -24.24 -6.95 -1.41
N HIS A 168 -24.84 -7.49 -0.34
CA HIS A 168 -26.25 -7.38 -0.02
C HIS A 168 -26.57 -6.20 0.90
N TRP A 169 -25.57 -5.41 1.32
CA TRP A 169 -25.79 -4.18 2.09
C TRP A 169 -26.59 -3.16 1.27
N TRP A 170 -27.53 -2.48 1.90
CA TRP A 170 -28.31 -1.44 1.24
C TRP A 170 -27.44 -0.23 0.91
N LEU A 171 -27.74 0.44 -0.20
CA LEU A 171 -27.12 1.71 -0.57
C LEU A 171 -27.38 2.75 0.53
N SER A 172 -26.31 3.31 1.09
CA SER A 172 -26.40 4.35 2.12
C SER A 172 -26.38 5.75 1.52
N TRP A 173 -25.53 5.97 0.52
CA TRP A 173 -25.39 7.26 -0.14
C TRP A 173 -24.84 7.12 -1.55
N ARG A 174 -25.35 7.94 -2.47
CA ARG A 174 -24.84 8.06 -3.84
C ARG A 174 -24.23 9.45 -4.02
N LEU A 175 -22.94 9.49 -4.33
CA LEU A 175 -22.23 10.70 -4.70
C LEU A 175 -22.24 10.83 -6.22
N GLN A 176 -22.92 11.86 -6.74
CA GLN A 176 -22.74 12.27 -8.13
C GLN A 176 -21.37 12.95 -8.25
N ILE A 177 -20.55 12.51 -9.20
CA ILE A 177 -19.26 13.13 -9.51
C ILE A 177 -19.52 14.27 -10.49
N PRO A 178 -19.42 15.54 -10.09
CA PRO A 178 -19.58 16.66 -11.01
C PRO A 178 -18.56 16.60 -12.15
N THR A 179 -18.95 17.09 -13.33
CA THR A 179 -18.11 17.06 -14.54
C THR A 179 -16.84 17.91 -14.44
N TYR A 180 -16.74 18.79 -13.44
CA TYR A 180 -15.58 19.64 -13.19
C TYR A 180 -14.62 19.08 -12.12
N TRP A 181 -14.91 17.90 -11.54
CA TRP A 181 -13.99 17.28 -10.60
C TRP A 181 -12.71 16.84 -11.30
N SER A 182 -11.58 17.18 -10.70
CA SER A 182 -10.28 16.71 -11.17
C SER A 182 -10.17 15.21 -11.05
N ILE A 183 -9.55 14.56 -12.04
CA ILE A 183 -9.14 13.16 -11.90
C ILE A 183 -8.12 12.99 -10.76
N GLY A 184 -8.05 11.79 -10.19
CA GLY A 184 -7.14 11.48 -9.10
C GLY A 184 -7.57 10.30 -8.24
N ALA A 185 -6.72 9.98 -7.27
CA ALA A 185 -7.08 9.13 -6.15
C ALA A 185 -7.84 9.95 -5.10
N TYR A 186 -8.92 9.39 -4.57
CA TYR A 186 -9.78 10.02 -3.57
C TYR A 186 -9.96 9.11 -2.35
N VAL A 187 -10.25 9.72 -1.22
CA VAL A 187 -10.64 9.02 0.01
C VAL A 187 -11.89 9.67 0.56
N ALA A 188 -12.92 8.85 0.82
CA ALA A 188 -14.07 9.22 1.60
C ALA A 188 -13.80 8.94 3.08
N VAL A 189 -13.94 9.95 3.93
CA VAL A 189 -13.80 9.86 5.39
C VAL A 189 -15.20 9.81 5.99
N LEU A 190 -15.59 8.63 6.43
CA LEU A 190 -16.85 8.40 7.13
C LEU A 190 -16.65 8.82 8.58
N THR A 191 -17.51 9.70 9.12
CA THR A 191 -17.41 10.16 10.52
C THR A 191 -18.78 10.11 11.20
N THR A 192 -18.91 9.31 12.26
CA THR A 192 -20.13 9.27 13.10
C THR A 192 -20.29 10.52 13.96
N ALA A 193 -21.50 10.75 14.48
CA ALA A 193 -21.79 11.87 15.37
C ALA A 193 -20.91 11.87 16.65
N ASP A 194 -20.56 10.69 17.16
CA ASP A 194 -19.64 10.53 18.28
C ASP A 194 -18.15 10.52 17.88
N GLY A 195 -17.82 10.71 16.61
CA GLY A 195 -16.47 10.99 16.14
C GLY A 195 -15.62 9.78 15.76
N TYR A 196 -16.21 8.58 15.62
CA TYR A 196 -15.51 7.43 15.02
C TYR A 196 -15.35 7.61 13.51
N ARG A 197 -14.20 7.21 12.99
CA ARG A 197 -13.83 7.36 11.58
C ARG A 197 -13.42 6.06 10.90
N SER A 198 -13.86 5.91 9.66
CA SER A 198 -13.36 4.90 8.73
C SER A 198 -13.23 5.49 7.33
N HIS A 199 -12.44 4.83 6.50
CA HIS A 199 -12.04 5.34 5.19
C HIS A 199 -12.53 4.42 4.08
N VAL A 200 -12.79 5.03 2.92
CA VAL A 200 -13.09 4.29 1.70
C VAL A 200 -12.34 4.95 0.54
N PRO A 201 -11.25 4.34 0.03
CA PRO A 201 -10.58 4.84 -1.16
C PRO A 201 -11.44 4.60 -2.39
N PHE A 202 -11.36 5.51 -3.35
CA PHE A 202 -11.94 5.35 -4.69
C PHE A 202 -11.19 6.23 -5.69
N THR A 203 -11.38 5.97 -6.97
CA THR A 203 -10.67 6.68 -8.05
C THR A 203 -11.64 7.50 -8.89
N VAL A 204 -11.33 8.76 -9.14
CA VAL A 204 -11.99 9.54 -10.20
C VAL A 204 -11.07 9.54 -11.40
N ARG A 205 -11.51 8.92 -12.48
CA ARG A 205 -10.68 8.69 -13.67
C ARG A 205 -11.47 8.86 -14.93
N ASP A 206 -10.80 9.17 -16.03
CA ASP A 206 -11.45 9.26 -17.32
C ASP A 206 -10.48 8.86 -18.44
N THR A 207 -10.81 9.27 -19.65
CA THR A 207 -10.04 8.98 -20.86
C THR A 207 -9.34 10.22 -21.40
N HIS A 208 -9.11 11.28 -20.60
CA HIS A 208 -8.32 12.42 -21.07
C HIS A 208 -6.88 11.99 -21.37
N PRO A 209 -6.23 12.59 -22.39
CA PRO A 209 -4.82 12.34 -22.65
C PRO A 209 -3.97 12.88 -21.51
N ALA A 210 -2.98 12.11 -21.07
CA ALA A 210 -1.94 12.52 -20.13
C ALA A 210 -0.61 11.91 -20.53
N ASP A 211 0.51 12.47 -20.08
CA ASP A 211 1.83 11.90 -20.35
C ASP A 211 2.04 10.57 -19.61
N LEU A 212 1.57 10.46 -18.37
CA LEU A 212 1.75 9.27 -17.53
C LEU A 212 0.40 8.72 -17.05
N LEU A 213 0.27 7.39 -17.04
CA LEU A 213 -0.84 6.70 -16.37
C LEU A 213 -0.34 6.08 -15.06
N LEU A 214 -0.89 6.52 -13.94
CA LEU A 214 -0.69 5.89 -12.64
C LEU A 214 -1.68 4.75 -12.44
N LEU A 215 -1.16 3.54 -12.20
CA LEU A 215 -1.96 2.33 -11.96
C LEU A 215 -2.01 2.02 -10.47
N LEU A 216 -3.19 2.16 -9.86
CA LEU A 216 -3.40 1.85 -8.45
C LEU A 216 -3.62 0.32 -8.29
N PRO A 217 -2.84 -0.35 -7.42
CA PRO A 217 -2.83 -1.82 -7.33
C PRO A 217 -4.00 -2.37 -6.50
N ASP A 218 -5.23 -2.03 -6.87
CA ASP A 218 -6.45 -2.35 -6.12
C ASP A 218 -6.73 -3.86 -6.02
N ILE A 219 -6.26 -4.65 -6.99
CA ILE A 219 -6.25 -6.12 -6.95
C ILE A 219 -5.35 -6.63 -5.83
N THR A 220 -4.11 -6.12 -5.74
CA THR A 220 -3.17 -6.49 -4.68
C THR A 220 -3.68 -6.02 -3.32
N TRP A 221 -4.19 -4.79 -3.22
CA TRP A 221 -4.86 -4.30 -2.02
C TRP A 221 -5.97 -5.24 -1.53
N GLN A 222 -6.79 -5.76 -2.44
CA GLN A 222 -7.86 -6.66 -2.07
C GLN A 222 -7.39 -8.08 -1.73
N ALA A 223 -6.31 -8.54 -2.36
CA ALA A 223 -5.66 -9.81 -2.02
C ALA A 223 -5.17 -9.85 -0.56
N TYR A 224 -4.67 -8.72 -0.05
CA TYR A 224 -4.20 -8.59 1.34
C TYR A 224 -5.29 -8.24 2.35
N ASN A 225 -6.46 -7.79 1.91
CA ASN A 225 -7.55 -7.34 2.78
C ASN A 225 -8.09 -8.49 3.66
N LEU A 226 -7.81 -8.46 4.96
CA LEU A 226 -8.22 -9.46 5.95
C LEU A 226 -9.63 -9.20 6.52
N TYR A 227 -10.40 -8.27 5.95
CA TYR A 227 -11.68 -7.86 6.52
C TYR A 227 -12.68 -9.02 6.71
N PRO A 228 -13.40 -9.04 7.85
CA PRO A 228 -13.18 -8.23 9.05
C PRO A 228 -12.05 -8.78 9.93
N GLU A 229 -11.23 -7.91 10.51
CA GLU A 229 -10.33 -8.29 11.61
C GLU A 229 -11.08 -8.42 12.95
N ASP A 230 -12.10 -9.27 12.96
CA ASP A 230 -12.96 -9.56 14.11
C ASP A 230 -12.46 -10.75 14.96
N GLY A 231 -11.38 -11.40 14.53
CA GLY A 231 -10.85 -12.59 15.18
C GLY A 231 -11.60 -13.88 14.85
N HIS A 232 -12.53 -13.90 13.90
CA HIS A 232 -13.39 -15.07 13.66
C HIS A 232 -13.69 -15.35 12.18
N THR A 233 -13.96 -14.32 11.37
CA THR A 233 -14.51 -14.50 10.01
C THR A 233 -13.64 -13.92 8.90
N GLY A 234 -12.74 -12.99 9.23
CA GLY A 234 -11.87 -12.34 8.26
C GLY A 234 -10.96 -13.30 7.50
N ALA A 235 -10.82 -13.03 6.20
CA ALA A 235 -9.92 -13.78 5.34
C ALA A 235 -9.38 -12.94 4.18
N SER A 236 -8.11 -13.18 3.86
CA SER A 236 -7.37 -12.68 2.71
C SER A 236 -6.76 -13.86 1.94
N LEU A 237 -5.95 -13.58 0.90
CA LEU A 237 -5.19 -14.61 0.18
C LEU A 237 -3.91 -15.04 0.89
N TYR A 238 -3.63 -14.46 2.07
CA TYR A 238 -2.46 -14.78 2.91
C TYR A 238 -2.83 -15.27 4.30
N HIS A 239 -3.94 -14.79 4.88
CA HIS A 239 -4.36 -15.14 6.23
C HIS A 239 -5.86 -15.36 6.30
N ALA A 240 -6.29 -16.08 7.33
CA ALA A 240 -7.70 -16.19 7.67
C ALA A 240 -7.84 -16.54 9.14
N TRP A 241 -8.93 -16.09 9.75
CA TRP A 241 -9.30 -16.51 11.10
C TRP A 241 -9.97 -17.89 11.08
N ASP A 242 -9.74 -18.68 12.12
CA ASP A 242 -10.54 -19.87 12.41
C ASP A 242 -11.59 -19.61 13.50
N GLU A 243 -12.44 -20.61 13.73
CA GLU A 243 -13.53 -20.53 14.72
C GLU A 243 -13.00 -20.36 16.16
N ASP A 244 -11.78 -20.81 16.43
CA ASP A 244 -11.11 -20.71 17.74
C ASP A 244 -10.42 -19.35 17.95
N GLY A 245 -10.46 -18.47 16.95
CA GLY A 245 -9.82 -17.17 16.94
C GLY A 245 -8.31 -17.19 16.80
N ARG A 246 -7.78 -18.19 16.10
CA ARG A 246 -6.38 -18.24 15.67
C ARG A 246 -6.24 -17.66 14.28
N LEU A 247 -5.19 -16.90 14.08
CA LEU A 247 -4.81 -16.42 12.77
C LEU A 247 -4.04 -17.52 12.03
N LEU A 248 -4.62 -18.00 10.94
CA LEU A 248 -4.03 -19.03 10.10
C LEU A 248 -3.14 -18.40 9.02
N GLY A 249 -2.13 -19.15 8.59
CA GLY A 249 -1.21 -18.74 7.54
C GLY A 249 -1.72 -19.04 6.13
N GLU A 250 -0.84 -18.80 5.14
CA GLU A 250 -1.17 -18.89 3.72
C GLU A 250 -1.77 -20.25 3.31
N ALA A 251 -1.29 -21.35 3.90
CA ALA A 251 -1.76 -22.71 3.61
C ALA A 251 -3.27 -22.88 3.83
N ASP A 252 -3.87 -22.13 4.75
CA ASP A 252 -5.28 -22.21 5.13
C ASP A 252 -6.07 -20.91 4.83
N ALA A 253 -5.41 -19.87 4.30
CA ALA A 253 -6.05 -18.64 3.81
C ALA A 253 -7.16 -18.87 2.76
N ALA A 254 -7.94 -17.83 2.45
CA ALA A 254 -8.94 -17.92 1.39
C ALA A 254 -8.27 -18.09 0.01
N THR A 255 -8.94 -18.80 -0.89
CA THR A 255 -8.54 -18.90 -2.31
C THR A 255 -9.20 -17.81 -3.16
N THR A 256 -10.35 -17.32 -2.70
CA THR A 256 -11.16 -16.29 -3.36
C THR A 256 -11.53 -15.21 -2.35
N VAL A 257 -11.51 -13.95 -2.78
CA VAL A 257 -11.94 -12.79 -2.01
C VAL A 257 -12.86 -11.88 -2.84
N SER A 258 -13.82 -11.21 -2.19
CA SER A 258 -14.78 -10.33 -2.88
C SER A 258 -14.37 -8.87 -2.75
N PHE A 259 -14.54 -8.05 -3.79
CA PHE A 259 -14.41 -6.58 -3.72
C PHE A 259 -15.62 -5.90 -3.03
N ASP A 260 -16.71 -6.62 -2.83
CA ASP A 260 -17.92 -6.12 -2.19
C ASP A 260 -17.81 -6.17 -0.66
N ARG A 261 -16.74 -5.60 -0.10
CA ARG A 261 -16.50 -5.54 1.35
C ARG A 261 -15.60 -4.36 1.73
N PRO A 262 -15.71 -3.83 2.95
CA PRO A 262 -14.78 -2.83 3.47
C PRO A 262 -13.32 -3.31 3.47
N TYR A 263 -12.39 -2.36 3.53
CA TYR A 263 -11.03 -2.66 3.95
C TYR A 263 -10.97 -2.83 5.47
N ALA A 264 -10.10 -3.72 5.94
CA ALA A 264 -9.90 -4.00 7.36
C ALA A 264 -9.45 -2.75 8.16
N GLY A 265 -9.59 -2.82 9.49
CA GLY A 265 -9.12 -1.79 10.42
C GLY A 265 -9.72 -0.42 10.15
N ALA A 266 -8.89 0.59 9.88
CA ALA A 266 -9.36 1.95 9.61
C ALA A 266 -10.01 2.14 8.22
N GLY A 267 -10.10 1.10 7.37
CA GLY A 267 -10.68 1.20 6.03
C GLY A 267 -9.70 1.65 4.93
N LEU A 268 -8.40 1.64 5.23
CA LEU A 268 -7.35 1.92 4.25
C LEU A 268 -6.61 0.64 3.84
N PRO A 269 -6.30 0.45 2.54
CA PRO A 269 -5.55 -0.70 2.08
C PRO A 269 -4.13 -0.77 2.66
N LEU A 270 -3.62 -1.99 2.84
CA LEU A 270 -2.18 -2.21 3.04
C LEU A 270 -1.40 -1.66 1.82
N HIS A 271 -0.23 -1.07 2.06
CA HIS A 271 0.63 -0.47 1.02
C HIS A 271 0.04 0.73 0.26
N VAL A 272 -1.12 1.28 0.66
CA VAL A 272 -1.68 2.49 0.00
C VAL A 272 -0.73 3.69 0.07
N GLY A 273 0.12 3.74 1.10
CA GLY A 273 1.12 4.78 1.31
C GLY A 273 2.08 4.97 0.13
N HIS A 274 2.45 3.89 -0.58
CA HIS A 274 3.36 3.99 -1.73
C HIS A 274 2.75 4.83 -2.88
N ALA A 275 1.47 4.62 -3.18
CA ALA A 275 0.76 5.42 -4.17
C ALA A 275 0.62 6.87 -3.72
N TYR A 276 0.31 7.08 -2.44
CA TYR A 276 0.21 8.41 -1.84
C TYR A 276 1.53 9.20 -1.93
N ASP A 277 2.66 8.57 -1.59
CA ASP A 277 3.99 9.19 -1.64
C ASP A 277 4.35 9.59 -3.08
N PHE A 278 4.09 8.70 -4.05
CA PHE A 278 4.32 9.00 -5.46
C PHE A 278 3.42 10.14 -5.96
N ILE A 279 2.12 10.13 -5.65
CA ILE A 279 1.17 11.16 -6.11
C ILE A 279 1.60 12.54 -5.63
N ARG A 280 1.94 12.67 -4.35
CA ARG A 280 2.38 13.95 -3.78
C ARG A 280 3.68 14.44 -4.43
N TRP A 281 4.66 13.55 -4.61
CA TRP A 281 5.90 13.90 -5.28
C TRP A 281 5.66 14.30 -6.74
N ALA A 282 4.90 13.51 -7.49
CA ALA A 282 4.69 13.74 -8.91
C ALA A 282 3.91 15.04 -9.19
N GLU A 283 2.85 15.32 -8.42
CA GLU A 283 2.11 16.59 -8.53
C GLU A 283 2.96 17.79 -8.09
N ARG A 284 3.82 17.66 -7.07
CA ARG A 284 4.76 18.73 -6.68
C ARG A 284 5.71 19.10 -7.82
N TYR A 285 6.14 18.10 -8.59
CA TYR A 285 7.03 18.30 -9.75
C TYR A 285 6.28 18.65 -11.03
N GLY A 286 4.94 18.68 -11.01
CA GLY A 286 4.11 19.12 -12.13
C GLY A 286 3.93 18.10 -13.24
N TYR A 287 4.09 16.80 -12.96
CA TYR A 287 3.82 15.76 -13.96
C TYR A 287 2.32 15.66 -14.26
N ASP A 288 1.99 15.47 -15.54
CA ASP A 288 0.62 15.26 -16.02
C ASP A 288 0.22 13.78 -15.84
N LEU A 289 -0.70 13.53 -14.92
CA LEU A 289 -1.09 12.20 -14.48
C LEU A 289 -2.55 11.88 -14.82
N ALA A 290 -2.74 10.79 -15.56
CA ALA A 290 -3.98 10.03 -15.56
C ALA A 290 -3.95 8.96 -14.46
N TYR A 291 -5.13 8.46 -14.09
CA TYR A 291 -5.31 7.45 -13.04
C TYR A 291 -6.15 6.30 -13.56
N ALA A 292 -5.78 5.08 -13.19
CA ALA A 292 -6.59 3.89 -13.40
C ALA A 292 -6.34 2.88 -12.27
N ASP A 293 -7.32 2.03 -12.02
CA ASP A 293 -7.15 0.89 -11.12
C ASP A 293 -6.59 -0.32 -11.91
N ALA A 294 -5.91 -1.25 -11.25
CA ALA A 294 -5.43 -2.48 -11.87
C ALA A 294 -6.58 -3.29 -12.51
N ARG A 295 -7.79 -3.24 -11.94
CA ARG A 295 -9.00 -3.80 -12.58
C ARG A 295 -9.38 -3.14 -13.91
N ASP A 296 -9.05 -1.88 -14.15
CA ASP A 296 -9.29 -1.24 -15.45
C ASP A 296 -8.36 -1.77 -16.53
N LEU A 297 -7.13 -2.08 -16.14
CA LEU A 297 -6.16 -2.76 -16.98
C LEU A 297 -6.59 -4.20 -17.31
N HIS A 298 -7.16 -4.91 -16.32
CA HIS A 298 -7.78 -6.22 -16.53
C HIS A 298 -8.97 -6.16 -17.49
N ALA A 299 -9.90 -5.22 -17.27
CA ALA A 299 -11.13 -5.07 -18.03
C ALA A 299 -10.91 -4.51 -19.44
N GLY A 300 -9.67 -4.14 -19.81
CA GLY A 300 -9.35 -3.54 -21.11
C GLY A 300 -9.94 -2.14 -21.29
N ARG A 301 -10.21 -1.42 -20.19
CA ARG A 301 -10.73 -0.04 -20.22
C ARG A 301 -9.64 0.99 -20.51
N VAL A 302 -8.38 0.61 -20.29
CA VAL A 302 -7.19 1.41 -20.56
C VAL A 302 -6.67 1.08 -21.95
N ASP A 303 -6.56 2.09 -22.81
CA ASP A 303 -5.69 2.04 -23.98
C ASP A 303 -4.30 2.54 -23.56
N PRO A 304 -3.32 1.64 -23.36
CA PRO A 304 -2.02 2.01 -22.82
C PRO A 304 -1.16 2.80 -23.83
N THR A 305 -1.48 2.74 -25.12
CA THR A 305 -0.69 3.39 -26.18
C THR A 305 -0.82 4.90 -26.19
N ARG A 306 -1.80 5.42 -25.43
CA ARG A 306 -2.08 6.85 -25.29
C ARG A 306 -1.14 7.57 -24.32
N TYR A 307 -0.36 6.81 -23.56
CA TYR A 307 0.54 7.33 -22.53
C TYR A 307 1.98 7.15 -22.96
N ARG A 308 2.85 8.06 -22.52
CA ARG A 308 4.30 7.92 -22.67
C ARG A 308 4.89 6.94 -21.67
N GLY A 309 4.27 6.83 -20.49
CA GLY A 309 4.67 5.88 -19.46
C GLY A 309 3.51 5.35 -18.61
N LEU A 310 3.57 4.07 -18.24
CA LEU A 310 2.75 3.48 -17.19
C LEU A 310 3.58 3.41 -15.90
N VAL A 311 3.04 3.92 -14.79
CA VAL A 311 3.70 3.93 -13.49
C VAL A 311 2.96 3.02 -12.51
N PHE A 312 3.70 2.09 -11.92
CA PHE A 312 3.27 1.18 -10.87
C PHE A 312 3.94 1.63 -9.57
N PRO A 313 3.24 2.41 -8.72
CA PRO A 313 3.87 3.19 -7.66
C PRO A 313 4.16 2.38 -6.40
N GLY A 314 3.70 1.13 -6.29
CA GLY A 314 3.79 0.37 -5.06
C GLY A 314 3.77 -1.13 -5.31
N HIS A 315 3.54 -1.88 -4.23
CA HIS A 315 3.49 -3.33 -4.29
C HIS A 315 2.31 -3.81 -5.16
N ASP A 316 2.63 -4.40 -6.31
CA ASP A 316 1.65 -4.87 -7.30
C ASP A 316 1.89 -6.34 -7.66
N GLU A 317 1.64 -7.21 -6.68
CA GLU A 317 2.01 -8.63 -6.68
C GLU A 317 1.07 -9.52 -7.54
N TYR A 318 -0.22 -9.18 -7.58
CA TYR A 318 -1.27 -10.05 -8.13
C TYR A 318 -1.77 -9.57 -9.49
N TRP A 319 -1.49 -10.35 -10.54
CA TRP A 319 -1.72 -9.96 -11.93
C TRP A 319 -2.56 -10.96 -12.70
N SER A 320 -3.56 -10.48 -13.42
CA SER A 320 -4.30 -11.30 -14.39
C SER A 320 -3.55 -11.40 -15.71
N THR A 321 -3.89 -12.39 -16.53
CA THR A 321 -3.34 -12.54 -17.88
C THR A 321 -3.62 -11.33 -18.77
N GLN A 322 -4.81 -10.74 -18.63
CA GLN A 322 -5.22 -9.55 -19.36
C GLN A 322 -4.34 -8.36 -19.00
N MET A 323 -4.07 -8.13 -17.71
CA MET A 323 -3.18 -7.05 -17.26
C MET A 323 -1.80 -7.17 -17.86
N ARG A 324 -1.19 -8.36 -17.76
CA ARG A 324 0.12 -8.62 -18.35
C ARG A 324 0.13 -8.33 -19.86
N ARG A 325 -0.87 -8.84 -20.59
CA ARG A 325 -0.98 -8.64 -22.03
C ARG A 325 -1.10 -7.16 -22.40
N THR A 326 -1.91 -6.39 -21.68
CA THR A 326 -2.07 -4.95 -21.91
C THR A 326 -0.76 -4.20 -21.64
N THR A 327 -0.02 -4.56 -20.60
CA THR A 327 1.29 -3.98 -20.29
C THR A 327 2.36 -4.36 -21.31
N GLU A 328 2.36 -5.61 -21.80
CA GLU A 328 3.24 -6.05 -22.89
C GLU A 328 2.95 -5.26 -24.18
N LEU A 329 1.67 -5.09 -24.53
CA LEU A 329 1.24 -4.27 -25.67
C LEU A 329 1.70 -2.81 -25.54
N ALA A 330 1.63 -2.24 -24.33
CA ALA A 330 2.13 -0.90 -24.04
C ALA A 330 3.61 -0.79 -24.42
N ARG A 331 4.43 -1.70 -23.86
CA ARG A 331 5.86 -1.76 -24.14
C ARG A 331 6.12 -1.93 -25.63
N GLU A 332 5.42 -2.83 -26.31
CA GLU A 332 5.59 -3.11 -27.74
C GLU A 332 5.24 -1.90 -28.63
N ASN A 333 4.36 -1.01 -28.16
CA ASN A 333 3.99 0.23 -28.88
C ASN A 333 4.74 1.47 -28.39
N GLY A 334 5.82 1.30 -27.62
CA GLY A 334 6.71 2.39 -27.26
C GLY A 334 6.35 3.14 -25.97
N THR A 335 5.29 2.72 -25.26
CA THR A 335 4.95 3.22 -23.92
C THR A 335 5.91 2.63 -22.89
N SER A 336 6.56 3.49 -22.12
CA SER A 336 7.54 3.09 -21.09
C SER A 336 6.85 2.50 -19.86
N LEU A 337 7.53 1.65 -19.11
CA LEU A 337 7.02 1.02 -17.89
C LEU A 337 7.92 1.38 -16.70
N VAL A 338 7.33 1.81 -15.61
CA VAL A 338 8.05 2.24 -14.41
C VAL A 338 7.50 1.51 -13.20
N PHE A 339 8.28 0.56 -12.67
CA PHE A 339 7.96 -0.21 -11.47
C PHE A 339 8.76 0.35 -10.29
N LEU A 340 8.06 0.93 -9.31
CA LEU A 340 8.68 1.58 -8.14
C LEU A 340 8.64 0.70 -6.88
N SER A 341 8.45 -0.60 -7.06
CA SER A 341 8.45 -1.59 -5.97
C SER A 341 9.21 -2.86 -6.36
N ALA A 342 9.15 -3.87 -5.50
CA ALA A 342 9.60 -5.24 -5.75
C ALA A 342 8.39 -6.19 -5.82
N ASN A 343 8.66 -7.45 -6.15
CA ASN A 343 7.68 -8.54 -6.14
C ASN A 343 6.45 -8.24 -7.02
N THR A 344 6.69 -7.53 -8.13
CA THR A 344 5.62 -7.20 -9.08
C THR A 344 5.35 -8.40 -9.99
N MET A 345 4.07 -8.65 -10.29
CA MET A 345 3.63 -9.72 -11.19
C MET A 345 4.09 -11.12 -10.73
N TYR A 346 4.03 -11.41 -9.43
CA TYR A 346 4.46 -12.69 -8.86
C TYR A 346 3.36 -13.76 -8.97
N TRP A 347 2.14 -13.42 -8.55
CA TRP A 347 0.98 -14.31 -8.58
C TRP A 347 0.08 -14.04 -9.78
N GLN A 348 -0.34 -15.10 -10.47
CA GLN A 348 -1.39 -15.06 -11.47
C GLN A 348 -2.76 -15.18 -10.80
N VAL A 349 -3.69 -14.32 -11.19
CA VAL A 349 -5.06 -14.29 -10.66
C VAL A 349 -6.13 -14.30 -11.72
N GLU A 350 -7.32 -14.70 -11.32
CA GLU A 350 -8.56 -14.65 -12.10
C GLU A 350 -9.55 -13.70 -11.42
N LEU A 351 -10.23 -12.90 -12.23
CA LEU A 351 -11.35 -12.06 -11.81
C LEU A 351 -12.65 -12.66 -12.37
N GLY A 352 -13.64 -12.79 -11.50
CA GLY A 352 -14.96 -13.34 -11.82
C GLY A 352 -16.10 -12.44 -11.34
N PRO A 353 -17.34 -12.71 -11.79
CA PRO A 353 -18.49 -11.90 -11.42
C PRO A 353 -18.91 -12.12 -9.96
N SER A 354 -19.57 -11.13 -9.36
CA SER A 354 -20.27 -11.27 -8.07
C SER A 354 -21.44 -12.27 -8.19
N PRO A 355 -22.00 -12.74 -7.06
CA PRO A 355 -23.26 -13.50 -7.06
C PRO A 355 -24.43 -12.77 -7.74
N SER A 356 -24.41 -11.43 -7.76
CA SER A 356 -25.39 -10.59 -8.46
C SER A 356 -25.10 -10.36 -9.95
N GLY A 357 -24.02 -10.95 -10.48
CA GLY A 357 -23.66 -10.90 -11.91
C GLY A 357 -22.82 -9.70 -12.33
N VAL A 358 -22.35 -8.87 -11.39
CA VAL A 358 -21.46 -7.74 -11.70
C VAL A 358 -20.06 -8.28 -11.96
N ALA A 359 -19.47 -7.99 -13.13
CA ALA A 359 -18.14 -8.47 -13.50
C ALA A 359 -17.04 -8.01 -12.52
N ASP A 360 -15.95 -8.77 -12.46
CA ASP A 360 -14.69 -8.42 -11.80
C ASP A 360 -14.81 -8.08 -10.30
N ARG A 361 -15.71 -8.79 -9.59
CA ARG A 361 -15.96 -8.62 -8.15
C ARG A 361 -15.42 -9.75 -7.28
N LEU A 362 -15.06 -10.89 -7.86
CA LEU A 362 -14.42 -12.00 -7.15
C LEU A 362 -12.99 -12.16 -7.65
N LEU A 363 -12.01 -12.02 -6.77
CA LEU A 363 -10.59 -12.24 -7.04
C LEU A 363 -10.20 -13.64 -6.56
N THR A 364 -9.69 -14.47 -7.45
CA THR A 364 -9.25 -15.83 -7.15
C THR A 364 -7.77 -16.01 -7.43
N CYS A 365 -7.03 -16.53 -6.44
CA CYS A 365 -5.64 -16.97 -6.60
C CYS A 365 -5.51 -18.40 -6.09
N ARG A 366 -5.38 -19.35 -7.02
CA ARG A 366 -5.09 -20.74 -6.68
C ARG A 366 -3.57 -20.86 -6.54
N LYS A 367 -3.04 -20.43 -5.39
CA LYS A 367 -1.64 -20.71 -4.97
C LYS A 367 -1.42 -22.24 -4.99
N ARG A 368 -0.50 -22.79 -4.19
CA ARG A 368 -0.23 -24.26 -4.20
C ARG A 368 -1.35 -25.12 -3.53
N LYS A 369 -2.61 -24.68 -3.55
CA LYS A 369 -3.76 -25.39 -2.95
C LYS A 369 -4.52 -26.20 -4.00
N GLY A 370 -4.69 -27.50 -3.73
CA GLY A 370 -5.47 -28.44 -4.55
C GLY A 370 -4.71 -29.02 -5.76
N PRO A 371 -5.35 -29.85 -6.61
CA PRO A 371 -4.73 -30.52 -7.76
C PRO A 371 -4.43 -29.57 -8.96
N GLY A 372 -4.28 -28.27 -8.71
CA GLY A 372 -4.07 -27.23 -9.72
C GLY A 372 -2.61 -26.94 -10.02
N LYS A 373 -2.35 -26.24 -11.14
CA LYS A 373 -1.04 -25.65 -11.43
C LYS A 373 -0.74 -24.57 -10.38
N PRO A 374 0.53 -24.40 -9.96
CA PRO A 374 0.92 -23.28 -9.10
C PRO A 374 0.52 -21.94 -9.74
N ALA A 375 0.09 -20.94 -8.98
CA ALA A 375 -0.23 -19.61 -9.54
C ALA A 375 1.00 -18.72 -9.79
N LEU A 376 2.23 -19.18 -9.60
CA LEU A 376 3.40 -18.34 -9.86
C LEU A 376 3.58 -18.11 -11.36
N TRP A 377 3.72 -16.84 -11.78
CA TRP A 377 3.88 -16.49 -13.20
C TRP A 377 5.02 -17.25 -13.88
N ARG A 378 6.16 -17.38 -13.18
CA ARG A 378 7.33 -18.13 -13.63
C ARG A 378 7.15 -19.65 -13.74
N GLU A 379 6.09 -20.20 -13.14
CA GLU A 379 5.76 -21.63 -13.19
C GLU A 379 4.61 -21.92 -14.19
N VAL A 380 3.70 -20.95 -14.41
CA VAL A 380 2.56 -21.11 -15.34
C VAL A 380 2.90 -20.72 -16.76
N ASP A 381 3.59 -19.60 -16.95
CA ASP A 381 3.90 -19.02 -18.24
C ASP A 381 5.32 -18.42 -18.20
N ARG A 382 5.49 -17.15 -18.56
CA ARG A 382 6.77 -16.48 -18.65
C ARG A 382 7.12 -15.83 -17.29
N PRO A 383 8.37 -15.91 -16.82
CA PRO A 383 8.78 -15.25 -15.59
C PRO A 383 8.69 -13.73 -15.69
N GLU A 384 8.68 -13.10 -14.53
CA GLU A 384 8.56 -11.66 -14.34
C GLU A 384 9.69 -10.91 -15.05
N GLN A 385 10.89 -11.50 -15.00
CA GLN A 385 12.09 -10.96 -15.65
C GLN A 385 11.89 -10.74 -17.15
N GLN A 386 11.08 -11.54 -17.86
CA GLN A 386 10.85 -11.37 -19.30
C GLN A 386 10.03 -10.12 -19.66
N LEU A 387 9.40 -9.46 -18.69
CA LEU A 387 8.77 -8.16 -18.86
C LEU A 387 9.51 -7.07 -18.09
N ILE A 388 9.87 -7.34 -16.83
CA ILE A 388 10.37 -6.32 -15.87
C ILE A 388 11.90 -6.16 -15.98
N GLY A 389 12.64 -7.17 -16.44
CA GLY A 389 14.11 -7.18 -16.54
C GLY A 389 14.83 -7.70 -15.29
N ILE A 390 14.11 -7.83 -14.17
CA ILE A 390 14.47 -8.48 -12.91
C ILE A 390 13.22 -9.19 -12.35
N GLN A 391 13.35 -10.03 -11.33
CA GLN A 391 12.23 -10.75 -10.72
C GLN A 391 12.47 -11.01 -9.21
N TYR A 392 11.41 -11.38 -8.50
CA TYR A 392 11.43 -11.59 -7.05
C TYR A 392 12.55 -12.50 -6.56
N ALA A 393 13.36 -11.98 -5.64
CA ALA A 393 14.49 -12.64 -4.97
C ALA A 393 14.13 -13.15 -3.58
N GLY A 394 13.23 -12.45 -2.89
CA GLY A 394 12.79 -12.77 -1.53
C GLY A 394 12.57 -11.53 -0.67
N ARG A 395 12.05 -11.78 0.54
CA ARG A 395 11.89 -10.78 1.59
C ARG A 395 13.22 -10.20 2.06
N VAL A 396 13.16 -8.95 2.51
CA VAL A 396 14.25 -8.21 3.16
C VAL A 396 13.83 -7.98 4.61
N PRO A 397 14.31 -8.79 5.58
CA PRO A 397 13.86 -8.74 6.97
C PRO A 397 14.18 -7.42 7.67
N GLU A 398 15.36 -6.86 7.39
CA GLU A 398 15.82 -5.58 7.93
C GLU A 398 16.27 -4.70 6.76
N PRO A 399 16.02 -3.37 6.80
CA PRO A 399 16.49 -2.47 5.76
C PRO A 399 18.02 -2.52 5.60
N HIS A 400 18.47 -2.54 4.34
CA HIS A 400 19.88 -2.51 3.95
C HIS A 400 20.15 -1.33 3.00
N PRO A 401 21.40 -0.89 2.87
CA PRO A 401 21.74 0.15 1.91
C PRO A 401 21.57 -0.32 0.47
N LEU A 402 21.09 0.57 -0.40
CA LEU A 402 21.17 0.39 -1.85
C LEU A 402 22.54 0.88 -2.31
N VAL A 403 23.29 0.01 -3.00
CA VAL A 403 24.64 0.32 -3.50
C VAL A 403 24.54 0.79 -4.93
N VAL A 404 24.88 2.06 -5.17
CA VAL A 404 24.82 2.70 -6.49
C VAL A 404 25.84 2.06 -7.44
N ARG A 405 25.38 1.72 -8.65
CA ARG A 405 26.18 1.15 -9.74
C ARG A 405 25.95 1.87 -11.05
N ASN A 406 26.98 1.87 -11.89
CA ASN A 406 27.01 2.57 -13.16
C ASN A 406 26.64 4.05 -12.99
N ALA A 407 27.30 4.72 -12.04
CA ALA A 407 26.99 6.11 -11.65
C ALA A 407 27.14 7.14 -12.79
N ASP A 408 27.90 6.83 -13.84
CA ASP A 408 28.01 7.67 -15.04
C ASP A 408 26.75 7.64 -15.94
N HIS A 409 25.80 6.74 -15.67
CA HIS A 409 24.57 6.65 -16.43
C HIS A 409 23.65 7.85 -16.14
N TRP A 410 22.97 8.36 -17.18
CA TRP A 410 22.11 9.56 -17.12
C TRP A 410 21.03 9.53 -16.03
N LEU A 411 20.62 8.34 -15.56
CA LEU A 411 19.70 8.24 -14.43
C LEU A 411 20.26 8.93 -13.18
N TRP A 412 21.56 8.77 -12.93
CA TRP A 412 22.26 9.31 -11.76
C TRP A 412 22.76 10.75 -11.97
N GLU A 413 22.52 11.35 -13.14
CA GLU A 413 22.98 12.70 -13.46
C GLU A 413 22.42 13.76 -12.49
N ALA A 414 23.32 14.59 -11.95
CA ALA A 414 22.99 15.64 -10.98
C ALA A 414 22.26 15.15 -9.72
N THR A 415 22.30 13.86 -9.40
CA THR A 415 21.80 13.32 -8.13
C THR A 415 22.78 13.58 -6.99
N GLY A 416 24.07 13.67 -7.29
CA GLY A 416 25.15 13.68 -6.30
C GLY A 416 25.59 12.28 -5.85
N ALA A 417 25.02 11.21 -6.42
CA ALA A 417 25.46 9.84 -6.18
C ALA A 417 26.72 9.48 -6.98
N HIS A 418 27.61 8.72 -6.35
CA HIS A 418 28.84 8.20 -6.95
C HIS A 418 28.84 6.66 -6.97
N GLU A 419 29.74 6.08 -7.76
CA GLU A 419 29.88 4.63 -7.86
C GLU A 419 30.24 4.03 -6.49
N GLY A 420 29.42 3.10 -6.01
CA GLY A 420 29.60 2.46 -4.71
C GLY A 420 29.00 3.22 -3.53
N ASP A 421 28.35 4.36 -3.73
CA ASP A 421 27.62 5.05 -2.67
C ASP A 421 26.53 4.13 -2.08
N GLU A 422 26.42 4.14 -0.76
CA GLU A 422 25.39 3.42 -0.01
C GLU A 422 24.25 4.38 0.36
N LEU A 423 23.05 4.08 -0.12
CA LEU A 423 21.82 4.79 0.22
C LEU A 423 21.12 4.02 1.33
N GLU A 424 21.26 4.47 2.57
CA GLU A 424 20.75 3.77 3.75
C GLU A 424 19.25 3.47 3.68
N GLY A 425 18.86 2.27 4.12
CA GLY A 425 17.45 1.84 4.19
C GLY A 425 16.72 1.68 2.86
N MET A 426 17.40 1.82 1.72
CA MET A 426 16.80 1.76 0.38
C MET A 426 16.57 0.35 -0.17
N VAL A 427 17.06 -0.69 0.49
CA VAL A 427 16.69 -2.08 0.23
C VAL A 427 15.84 -2.55 1.40
N ALA A 428 14.51 -2.53 1.25
CA ALA A 428 13.59 -2.86 2.33
C ALA A 428 12.34 -3.59 1.85
N GLY A 429 11.73 -4.35 2.77
CA GLY A 429 10.48 -5.11 2.59
C GLY A 429 10.70 -6.35 1.74
N GLU A 430 10.95 -6.14 0.45
CA GLU A 430 11.19 -7.17 -0.54
C GLU A 430 12.19 -6.69 -1.59
N ALA A 431 12.87 -7.63 -2.24
CA ALA A 431 13.86 -7.35 -3.25
C ALA A 431 13.65 -8.17 -4.52
N ASP A 432 13.89 -7.53 -5.66
CA ASP A 432 14.02 -8.18 -6.96
C ASP A 432 15.48 -8.18 -7.41
N ARG A 433 15.83 -9.17 -8.25
CA ARG A 433 17.17 -9.30 -8.83
C ARG A 433 17.14 -9.89 -10.23
N TYR A 434 18.25 -9.78 -10.92
CA TYR A 434 18.54 -10.53 -12.12
C TYR A 434 18.88 -11.98 -11.82
N PHE A 435 18.33 -12.87 -12.66
CA PHE A 435 18.62 -14.29 -12.69
C PHE A 435 19.26 -14.64 -14.05
N PRO A 436 20.58 -14.95 -14.08
CA PRO A 436 21.30 -15.19 -15.34
C PRO A 436 20.81 -16.38 -16.17
N ARG A 437 20.14 -17.35 -15.55
CA ARG A 437 19.58 -18.53 -16.23
C ARG A 437 18.15 -18.32 -16.73
N THR A 438 17.53 -17.20 -16.35
CA THR A 438 16.21 -16.82 -16.83
C THR A 438 16.37 -15.93 -18.07
N PRO A 439 15.62 -16.16 -19.15
CA PRO A 439 15.68 -15.29 -20.32
C PRO A 439 15.39 -13.83 -19.96
N LEU A 440 16.14 -12.92 -20.55
CA LEU A 440 15.87 -11.49 -20.52
C LEU A 440 14.76 -11.13 -21.54
N PRO A 441 14.09 -9.98 -21.38
CA PRO A 441 13.25 -9.43 -22.43
C PRO A 441 14.10 -9.16 -23.67
N GLU A 442 13.48 -9.11 -24.85
CA GLU A 442 14.13 -8.51 -26.01
C GLU A 442 14.44 -7.03 -25.70
N HIS A 443 15.68 -6.61 -25.96
CA HIS A 443 16.17 -5.28 -25.62
C HIS A 443 17.31 -4.84 -26.55
N GLU A 444 17.41 -3.54 -26.78
CA GLU A 444 18.54 -2.92 -27.48
C GLU A 444 19.70 -2.62 -26.54
N GLY A 445 19.39 -2.39 -25.26
CA GLY A 445 20.35 -2.12 -24.20
C GLY A 445 19.74 -2.35 -22.83
N ARG A 446 20.55 -2.83 -21.89
CA ARG A 446 20.18 -3.08 -20.49
C ARG A 446 21.31 -2.67 -19.56
N ILE A 447 20.95 -2.13 -18.41
CA ILE A 447 21.89 -1.75 -17.36
C ILE A 447 21.32 -2.04 -15.97
N LEU A 448 22.21 -2.40 -15.04
CA LEU A 448 21.90 -2.50 -13.61
C LEU A 448 22.44 -1.25 -12.91
N LEU A 449 21.56 -0.49 -12.27
CA LEU A 449 21.85 0.79 -11.66
C LEU A 449 22.13 0.67 -10.16
N ALA A 450 21.85 -0.50 -9.58
CA ALA A 450 22.21 -0.87 -8.23
C ALA A 450 22.49 -2.37 -8.15
N HIS A 451 23.38 -2.76 -7.23
CA HIS A 451 23.64 -4.15 -6.90
C HIS A 451 24.01 -4.25 -5.42
N SER A 452 23.01 -4.57 -4.60
CA SER A 452 23.03 -4.31 -3.16
C SER A 452 22.90 -5.63 -2.40
N PRO A 453 23.90 -6.04 -1.59
CA PRO A 453 23.79 -7.26 -0.80
C PRO A 453 22.83 -7.07 0.38
N TYR A 454 22.06 -8.10 0.70
CA TYR A 454 21.23 -8.15 1.91
C TYR A 454 21.17 -9.58 2.46
N ARG A 455 20.80 -9.76 3.73
CA ARG A 455 20.59 -11.09 4.32
C ARG A 455 19.11 -11.40 4.36
N ASP A 456 18.72 -12.57 3.87
CA ASP A 456 17.34 -13.06 4.03
C ASP A 456 17.08 -13.59 5.45
N SER A 457 15.86 -14.08 5.70
CA SER A 457 15.46 -14.63 6.99
C SER A 457 16.25 -15.89 7.42
N GLU A 458 16.94 -16.54 6.48
CA GLU A 458 17.81 -17.70 6.74
C GLU A 458 19.28 -17.27 6.91
N GLY A 459 19.57 -15.97 6.87
CA GLY A 459 20.92 -15.40 6.94
C GLY A 459 21.73 -15.54 5.65
N ILE A 460 21.11 -16.04 4.57
CA ILE A 460 21.74 -16.24 3.27
C ILE A 460 21.88 -14.87 2.59
N VAL A 461 23.08 -14.60 2.05
CA VAL A 461 23.33 -13.37 1.30
C VAL A 461 22.61 -13.46 -0.04
N ARG A 462 21.68 -12.53 -0.25
CA ARG A 462 21.00 -12.25 -1.50
C ARG A 462 21.41 -10.88 -2.00
N HIS A 463 20.89 -10.51 -3.17
CA HIS A 463 21.15 -9.21 -3.78
C HIS A 463 19.83 -8.61 -4.25
N GLN A 464 19.69 -7.31 -4.05
CA GLN A 464 18.71 -6.46 -4.71
C GLN A 464 19.38 -5.79 -5.90
N GLU A 465 18.63 -5.58 -6.99
CA GLU A 465 19.10 -4.84 -8.14
C GLU A 465 18.07 -3.87 -8.67
N THR A 466 18.53 -2.71 -9.10
CA THR A 466 17.74 -1.74 -9.87
C THR A 466 18.08 -1.91 -11.33
N SER A 467 17.08 -2.11 -12.19
CA SER A 467 17.29 -2.45 -13.59
C SER A 467 16.60 -1.46 -14.51
N LEU A 468 17.24 -1.17 -15.63
CA LEU A 468 16.68 -0.40 -16.73
C LEU A 468 17.04 -1.08 -18.04
N TYR A 469 16.06 -1.25 -18.92
CA TYR A 469 16.32 -1.66 -20.30
C TYR A 469 15.49 -0.85 -21.30
N ARG A 470 15.95 -0.84 -22.56
CA ARG A 470 15.23 -0.27 -23.70
C ARG A 470 14.70 -1.39 -24.58
N ALA A 471 13.38 -1.47 -24.74
CA ALA A 471 12.73 -2.40 -25.66
C ALA A 471 12.95 -1.98 -27.13
N PRO A 472 12.79 -2.89 -28.12
CA PRO A 472 12.92 -2.56 -29.55
C PRO A 472 11.97 -1.47 -30.05
N SER A 473 10.83 -1.27 -29.37
CA SER A 473 9.91 -0.14 -29.60
C SER A 473 10.46 1.21 -29.13
N GLY A 474 11.67 1.22 -28.57
CA GLY A 474 12.30 2.31 -27.85
C GLY A 474 11.82 2.47 -26.41
N ALA A 475 10.75 1.80 -25.96
CA ALA A 475 10.18 1.96 -24.61
C ALA A 475 11.24 1.71 -23.53
N LEU A 476 11.28 2.56 -22.50
CA LEU A 476 12.11 2.31 -21.32
C LEU A 476 11.33 1.47 -20.32
N VAL A 477 11.97 0.45 -19.76
CA VAL A 477 11.40 -0.34 -18.67
C VAL A 477 12.33 -0.27 -17.47
N PHE A 478 11.88 0.42 -16.43
CA PHE A 478 12.58 0.64 -15.18
C PHE A 478 11.95 -0.19 -14.07
N ALA A 479 12.78 -0.81 -13.25
CA ALA A 479 12.36 -1.50 -12.03
C ALA A 479 13.31 -1.15 -10.89
N SER A 480 12.75 -0.56 -9.82
CA SER A 480 13.52 -0.22 -8.61
C SER A 480 14.02 -1.47 -7.90
N GLY A 481 13.21 -2.52 -7.87
CA GLY A 481 13.50 -3.80 -7.21
C GLY A 481 13.47 -3.71 -5.69
N THR A 482 12.77 -2.71 -5.12
CA THR A 482 12.64 -2.52 -3.66
C THR A 482 11.37 -1.74 -3.30
N PHE A 483 10.78 -2.02 -2.14
CA PHE A 483 9.63 -1.26 -1.62
C PHE A 483 10.01 0.17 -1.21
N ALA A 484 11.28 0.45 -0.94
CA ALA A 484 11.73 1.73 -0.40
C ALA A 484 11.68 2.90 -1.40
N TRP A 485 11.52 2.62 -2.70
CA TRP A 485 11.65 3.65 -3.73
C TRP A 485 10.58 4.74 -3.63
N SER A 486 9.30 4.38 -3.56
CA SER A 486 8.22 5.37 -3.44
C SER A 486 8.22 6.15 -2.12
N PRO A 487 8.46 5.51 -0.95
CA PRO A 487 8.71 6.23 0.30
C PRO A 487 9.83 7.27 0.18
N ALA A 488 10.92 6.95 -0.51
CA ALA A 488 12.03 7.90 -0.71
C ALA A 488 11.65 9.15 -1.52
N LEU A 489 10.49 9.16 -2.18
CA LEU A 489 10.01 10.32 -2.94
C LEU A 489 9.35 11.38 -2.06
N ASP A 490 8.54 11.01 -1.07
CA ASP A 490 7.81 12.02 -0.27
C ASP A 490 7.53 11.64 1.19
N ARG A 491 7.95 10.45 1.66
CA ARG A 491 7.64 10.01 3.01
C ARG A 491 8.58 10.65 4.04
N PRO A 492 8.06 11.44 5.01
CA PRO A 492 8.85 12.01 6.11
C PRO A 492 9.69 10.93 6.80
N GLY A 493 10.95 11.25 7.09
CA GLY A 493 11.92 10.31 7.67
C GLY A 493 12.55 9.33 6.68
N HIS A 494 12.03 9.20 5.45
CA HIS A 494 12.54 8.28 4.44
C HIS A 494 12.93 8.94 3.12
N VAL A 495 12.66 10.25 2.95
CA VAL A 495 13.00 10.99 1.73
C VAL A 495 14.51 10.91 1.43
N ASP A 496 14.85 10.56 0.18
CA ASP A 496 16.21 10.65 -0.35
C ASP A 496 16.24 11.53 -1.61
N THR A 497 16.95 12.65 -1.55
CA THR A 497 17.04 13.63 -2.65
C THR A 497 17.71 13.08 -3.91
N ARG A 498 18.61 12.10 -3.77
CA ARG A 498 19.25 11.40 -4.90
C ARG A 498 18.21 10.57 -5.65
N ILE A 499 17.35 9.87 -4.92
CA ILE A 499 16.24 9.07 -5.49
C ILE A 499 15.17 9.95 -6.12
N GLN A 500 14.81 11.07 -5.49
CA GLN A 500 13.91 12.06 -6.09
C GLN A 500 14.46 12.56 -7.43
N ARG A 501 15.75 12.92 -7.47
CA ARG A 501 16.39 13.40 -8.70
C ARG A 501 16.52 12.30 -9.76
N ALA A 502 16.88 11.09 -9.38
CA ALA A 502 16.97 9.94 -10.30
C ALA A 502 15.60 9.62 -10.93
N THR A 503 14.54 9.66 -10.13
CA THR A 503 13.16 9.46 -10.60
C THR A 503 12.74 10.60 -11.53
N ALA A 504 13.11 11.85 -11.22
CA ALA A 504 12.86 12.98 -12.11
C ALA A 504 13.59 12.82 -13.45
N ASN A 505 14.86 12.41 -13.46
CA ASN A 505 15.61 12.16 -14.69
C ASN A 505 14.93 11.10 -15.57
N LEU A 506 14.42 10.02 -14.95
CA LEU A 506 13.68 8.97 -15.64
C LEU A 506 12.38 9.48 -16.26
N LEU A 507 11.52 10.11 -15.47
CA LEU A 507 10.22 10.56 -15.95
C LEU A 507 10.34 11.71 -16.95
N ASP A 508 11.28 12.64 -16.74
CA ASP A 508 11.61 13.68 -17.73
C ASP A 508 11.99 13.05 -19.07
N ARG A 509 12.83 12.02 -19.08
CA ARG A 509 13.24 11.36 -20.33
C ARG A 509 12.09 10.60 -20.99
N ILE A 510 11.16 10.06 -20.22
CA ILE A 510 9.94 9.43 -20.74
C ILE A 510 9.00 10.48 -21.34
N CYS A 511 8.78 11.59 -20.64
CA CYS A 511 7.83 12.63 -21.05
C CYS A 511 8.35 13.49 -22.20
N LYS A 512 9.65 13.81 -22.22
CA LYS A 512 10.26 14.75 -23.17
C LYS A 512 10.51 14.20 -24.58
N ARG A 513 10.24 12.91 -24.86
CA ARG A 513 10.68 12.23 -26.10
C ARG A 513 10.66 13.14 -27.34
N ASP A 514 11.86 13.22 -27.93
CA ASP A 514 12.33 14.05 -29.05
C ASP A 514 11.52 13.94 -30.33
#